data_AF-A0A661KVB7-F1
#
_entry.id   AF-A0A661KVB7-F1
#
_cell.length_a   1.000
_cell.length_b   1.000
_cell.length_c   1.000
_cell.angle_alpha   90.00
_cell.angle_beta   90.00
_cell.angle_gamma   90.00
#
_symmetry.space_group_name_H-M   'P 1'
#
loop_
_entity.id
_entity.type
_entity.pdbx_description
1 polymer ?
#
loop_
_entity_poly.entity_id
_entity_poly.type
_entity_poly.pdbx_seq_one_letter_code
_entity_poly.pdbx_strand_id
1 'polypeptide(L)' 'FSDALKKDILNRLERSLNPGGYLFLGGTEIPPTFGNSIVRKELGGCVCYYLPPF' A
#
# COMPACT_ATOMS: atom_id res chain seq x y z
N PHE A 1 11.68 -3.60 -11.07
CA PHE A 1 10.89 -4.85 -10.98
C PHE A 1 9.84 -4.88 -12.06
N SER A 2 9.54 -6.05 -12.62
CA SER A 2 8.38 -6.21 -13.52
C SER A 2 7.08 -5.93 -12.78
N ASP A 3 6.03 -5.53 -13.49
CA ASP A 3 4.75 -5.18 -12.86
C ASP A 3 4.11 -6.36 -12.12
N ALA A 4 4.30 -7.58 -12.63
CA ALA A 4 3.90 -8.82 -11.97
C ALA A 4 4.61 -9.00 -10.61
N LEU A 5 5.91 -8.73 -10.56
CA LEU A 5 6.70 -8.85 -9.33
C LEU A 5 6.36 -7.73 -8.34
N LYS A 6 6.13 -6.51 -8.80
CA LYS A 6 5.64 -5.41 -7.94
C LYS A 6 4.31 -5.79 -7.30
N LYS A 7 3.37 -6.33 -8.08
CA LYS A 7 2.07 -6.76 -7.58
C LYS A 7 2.20 -7.86 -6.52
N ASP A 8 3.06 -8.85 -6.75
CA ASP A 8 3.33 -9.90 -5.75
C ASP A 8 3.89 -9.32 -4.43
N ILE A 9 4.88 -8.43 -4.53
CA ILE A 9 5.48 -7.77 -3.36
C ILE A 9 4.42 -6.96 -2.59
N LEU A 10 3.61 -6.16 -3.28
CA LEU A 10 2.58 -5.34 -2.64
C LEU A 10 1.52 -6.19 -1.93
N ASN A 11 1.10 -7.30 -2.55
CA ASN A 11 0.17 -8.25 -1.92
C ASN A 11 0.79 -8.90 -0.66
N ARG A 12 2.08 -9.18 -0.67
CA ARG A 12 2.79 -9.74 0.50
C ARG A 12 2.95 -8.70 1.61
N LEU A 13 3.20 -7.44 1.25
CA LEU A 13 3.24 -6.33 2.21
C LEU A 13 1.88 -6.14 2.87
N GLU A 14 0.79 -6.12 2.09
CA GLU A 14 -0.57 -6.03 2.63
C GLU A 14 -0.86 -7.11 3.69
N ARG A 15 -0.49 -8.36 3.43
CA ARG A 15 -0.67 -9.46 4.40
C ARG A 15 0.20 -9.35 5.64
N SER A 16 1.28 -8.58 5.56
CA SER A 16 2.22 -8.36 6.67
C SER A 16 1.88 -7.12 7.49
N LEU A 17 0.96 -6.27 7.00
CA LEU A 17 0.50 -5.09 7.73
C LEU A 17 -0.45 -5.51 8.86
N ASN A 18 -0.21 -4.95 10.04
CA ASN A 18 -1.17 -5.04 11.12
C ASN A 18 -2.45 -4.26 10.76
N PRO A 19 -3.62 -4.68 11.26
CA PRO A 19 -4.85 -3.89 11.18
C PRO A 19 -4.64 -2.46 11.71
N GLY A 20 -5.06 -1.44 10.96
CA GLY A 20 -4.81 -0.03 11.26
C GLY A 20 -3.41 0.48 10.87
N GLY A 21 -2.59 -0.38 10.27
CA GLY A 21 -1.24 -0.03 9.84
C GLY A 21 -1.19 0.88 8.62
N TYR A 22 -0.05 1.55 8.46
CA TYR A 22 0.25 2.41 7.34
C TYR A 22 1.46 1.91 6.55
N LEU A 23 1.38 2.03 5.24
CA LEU A 23 2.45 1.80 4.29
C LEU A 23 2.76 3.11 3.57
N PHE A 24 4.03 3.50 3.63
CA PHE A 24 4.56 4.68 2.95
C PHE A 24 5.44 4.23 1.80
N LEU A 25 5.30 4.87 0.65
CA LEU A 25 6.11 4.63 -0.55
C LEU A 25 6.88 5.89 -0.92
N GLY A 26 7.81 5.77 -1.87
CA GLY A 26 8.51 6.93 -2.43
C GLY A 26 7.54 7.89 -3.14
N GLY A 27 7.89 9.19 -3.18
CA GLY A 27 6.99 10.24 -3.70
C GLY A 27 6.59 10.12 -5.18
N THR A 28 7.31 9.31 -5.97
CA THR A 28 6.97 9.00 -7.37
C THR A 28 6.40 7.60 -7.56
N GLU A 29 6.31 6.80 -6.49
CA GLU A 29 5.80 5.44 -6.55
C GLU A 29 4.28 5.46 -6.37
N ILE A 30 3.57 5.42 -7.49
CA ILE A 30 2.13 5.18 -7.52
C ILE A 30 1.93 3.72 -7.92
N PRO A 31 1.76 2.80 -6.96
CA PRO A 31 1.47 1.40 -7.25
C PRO A 31 0.17 1.30 -8.06
N PRO A 32 0.18 0.53 -9.15
CA PRO A 32 -0.94 0.49 -10.09
C PRO A 32 -2.18 -0.17 -9.48
N THR A 33 -2.02 -1.08 -8.51
CA THR A 33 -3.11 -1.70 -7.74
C THR A 33 -2.55 -2.31 -6.45
N PHE A 34 -3.06 -1.90 -5.28
CA PHE A 34 -2.99 -2.72 -4.06
C PHE A 34 -4.11 -3.77 -4.11
N GLY A 35 -4.05 -4.79 -3.24
CA GLY A 35 -5.22 -5.65 -3.03
C GLY A 35 -6.41 -4.86 -2.48
N ASN A 36 -7.59 -5.48 -2.52
CA ASN A 36 -8.87 -4.83 -2.27
C ASN A 36 -9.02 -4.21 -0.86
N SER A 37 -8.12 -4.50 0.07
CA SER A 37 -8.26 -4.14 1.49
C SER A 37 -7.52 -2.85 1.87
N ILE A 38 -6.55 -2.40 1.07
CA ILE A 38 -5.76 -1.20 1.37
C ILE A 38 -6.37 0.04 0.70
N VAL A 39 -6.46 1.13 1.46
CA VAL A 39 -7.03 2.40 1.01
C VAL A 39 -5.95 3.46 0.92
N ARG A 40 -5.91 4.22 -0.18
CA ARG A 40 -5.05 5.40 -0.32
C ARG A 40 -5.55 6.52 0.59
N LYS A 41 -4.67 7.09 1.40
CA LYS A 41 -4.95 8.20 2.32
C LYS A 41 -3.92 9.31 2.16
N GLU A 42 -4.36 10.55 2.33
CA GLU A 42 -3.48 11.71 2.36
C GLU A 42 -3.27 12.16 3.80
N LEU A 43 -2.01 12.32 4.20
CA LEU A 43 -1.59 12.78 5.54
C LEU A 43 -0.62 13.94 5.37
N GLY A 44 -1.09 15.18 5.57
CA GLY A 44 -0.24 16.37 5.53
C GLY A 44 0.50 16.58 4.20
N GLY A 45 -0.13 16.24 3.07
CA GLY A 45 0.47 16.31 1.74
C GLY A 45 1.29 15.07 1.34
N CYS A 46 1.43 14.09 2.23
CA CYS A 46 2.02 12.78 1.92
C CYS A 46 0.92 11.78 1.52
N VAL A 47 1.15 11.02 0.45
CA VAL A 47 0.30 9.89 0.09
C VAL A 47 0.79 8.65 0.82
N CYS A 48 -0.11 8.00 1.54
CA CYS A 48 0.13 6.74 2.22
C CYS A 48 -1.00 5.75 1.96
N TYR A 49 -0.77 4.51 2.36
CA TYR A 49 -1.68 3.39 2.13
C TYR A 49 -2.02 2.75 3.46
N TYR A 50 -3.30 2.77 3.81
CA TYR A 50 -3.81 2.38 5.11
C TYR A 50 -4.59 1.07 4.99
N LEU A 51 -4.31 0.14 5.90
CA LEU A 51 -5.13 -1.08 6.06
C LEU A 51 -6.16 -0.82 7.16
N PRO A 52 -7.46 -0.71 6.84
CA PRO A 52 -8.50 -0.53 7.85
C PRO A 52 -8.49 -1.69 8.85
N PRO A 53 -8.62 -1.42 10.16
CA PRO A 53 -8.98 -2.47 11.11
C PRO A 53 -10.39 -2.96 10.76
N PHE A 54 -10.59 -4.26 10.92
CA PHE A 54 -11.90 -4.89 10.80
C PHE A 54 -12.97 -4.17 11.63
#